data_AF-A0A8H7LAI5-F1
#
_entry.id   AF-A0A8H7LAI5-F1
#
_cell.length_a   1.000
_cell.length_b   1.000
_cell.length_c   1.000
_cell.angle_alpha   90.00
_cell.angle_beta   90.00
_cell.angle_gamma   90.00
#
_symmetry.space_group_name_H-M   'P 1'
#
loop_
_entity.id
_entity.type
_entity.pdbx_description
1 polymer ?
#
loop_
_entity_poly.entity_id
_entity_poly.type
_entity_poly.pdbx_seq_one_letter_code
_entity_poly.pdbx_strand_id
1 'polypeptide(L)'
;MAKGGTLQAVDQKVYDLIHELLQEETEKNKAQNEYEPDSLLHIALAREIRALEVLAYVQSRDAALRRTKRAVLEKSVDVVLRMCREDEAEELAEVIRFKEEHALKKAAEQDSDFDGVDGGNLMTVKDANAMNKLLVSQWETAKGSATETPADKLAEAEPVGGEETLKKRVKEHKESKSGKSKKPKIEHTTPTTTLSSLGGLQAITTQLMELA
;
A
#
# COMPACT_ATOMS: atom_id res chain seq x y z
N MET A 1 -31.88 23.31 -2.66
CA MET A 1 -32.17 21.87 -2.51
C MET A 1 -30.84 21.12 -2.43
N ALA A 2 -30.54 20.57 -1.25
CA ALA A 2 -29.24 20.02 -0.90
C ALA A 2 -29.05 18.60 -1.50
N LYS A 3 -28.14 18.46 -2.47
CA LYS A 3 -27.71 17.16 -3.03
C LYS A 3 -26.59 16.48 -2.22
N GLY A 4 -26.19 17.04 -1.07
CA GLY A 4 -25.08 16.52 -0.26
C GLY A 4 -25.44 15.36 0.67
N GLY A 5 -26.69 15.25 1.11
CA GLY A 5 -27.05 14.30 2.17
C GLY A 5 -26.98 12.82 1.77
N THR A 6 -27.21 12.49 0.49
CA THR A 6 -27.18 11.09 0.05
C THR A 6 -25.76 10.53 -0.05
N LEU A 7 -24.77 11.37 -0.36
CA LEU A 7 -23.38 10.94 -0.44
C LEU A 7 -22.84 10.66 0.97
N GLN A 8 -23.12 11.58 1.89
CA GLN A 8 -22.73 11.48 3.29
C GLN A 8 -23.35 10.25 3.98
N ALA A 9 -24.59 9.88 3.63
CA ALA A 9 -25.23 8.66 4.12
C ALA A 9 -24.62 7.37 3.56
N VAL A 10 -24.08 7.41 2.33
CA VAL A 10 -23.34 6.28 1.75
C VAL A 10 -21.97 6.18 2.42
N ASP A 11 -21.29 7.30 2.61
CA ASP A 11 -19.98 7.37 3.27
C ASP A 11 -20.04 6.81 4.70
N GLN A 12 -21.08 7.19 5.48
CA GLN A 12 -21.28 6.65 6.83
C GLN A 12 -21.46 5.12 6.83
N LYS A 13 -22.28 4.59 5.92
CA LYS A 13 -22.47 3.13 5.82
C LYS A 13 -21.20 2.40 5.42
N VAL A 14 -20.44 2.98 4.50
CA VAL A 14 -19.14 2.44 4.08
C VAL A 14 -18.17 2.45 5.25
N TYR A 15 -18.18 3.51 6.06
CA TYR A 15 -17.37 3.60 7.28
C TYR A 15 -17.73 2.50 8.27
N ASP A 16 -19.02 2.30 8.56
CA ASP A 16 -19.49 1.26 9.49
C ASP A 16 -19.09 -0.14 8.98
N LEU A 17 -19.27 -0.41 7.68
CA LEU A 17 -18.89 -1.70 7.06
C LEU A 17 -17.38 -1.94 7.03
N ILE A 18 -16.56 -0.90 6.93
CA ILE A 18 -15.10 -1.02 7.01
C ILE A 18 -14.67 -1.42 8.42
N HIS A 19 -15.31 -0.87 9.46
CA HIS A 19 -15.03 -1.26 10.85
C HIS A 19 -15.48 -2.68 11.13
N GLU A 20 -16.63 -3.11 10.62
CA GLU A 20 -17.05 -4.52 10.68
C GLU A 20 -16.06 -5.45 9.98
N LEU A 21 -15.54 -5.06 8.80
CA LEU A 21 -14.53 -5.84 8.09
C LEU A 21 -13.24 -5.98 8.90
N LEU A 22 -12.73 -4.86 9.45
CA LEU A 22 -11.54 -4.84 10.29
C LEU A 22 -11.69 -5.72 11.54
N GLN A 23 -12.88 -5.69 12.15
CA GLN A 23 -13.18 -6.54 13.29
C GLN A 23 -13.21 -8.03 12.88
N GLU A 24 -13.88 -8.38 11.78
CA GLU A 24 -13.90 -9.76 11.26
C GLU A 24 -12.50 -10.28 10.91
N GLU A 25 -11.63 -9.43 10.35
CA GLU A 25 -10.23 -9.80 10.08
C GLU A 25 -9.41 -9.96 11.36
N THR A 26 -9.61 -9.09 12.34
CA THR A 26 -8.96 -9.21 13.66
C THR A 26 -9.36 -10.51 14.36
N GLU A 27 -10.64 -10.87 14.30
CA GLU A 27 -11.15 -12.13 14.85
C GLU A 27 -10.59 -13.35 14.13
N LYS A 28 -10.48 -13.30 12.79
CA LYS A 28 -9.84 -14.37 12.00
C LYS A 28 -8.37 -14.52 12.36
N ASN A 29 -7.63 -13.42 12.50
CA ASN A 29 -6.22 -13.44 12.90
C ASN A 29 -6.04 -14.04 14.30
N LYS A 30 -6.92 -13.67 15.24
CA LYS A 30 -6.94 -14.23 16.60
C LYS A 30 -7.25 -15.73 16.59
N ALA A 31 -8.19 -16.18 15.77
CA ALA A 31 -8.52 -17.60 15.64
C ALA A 31 -7.38 -18.41 15.02
N GLN A 32 -6.58 -17.80 14.13
CA GLN A 32 -5.47 -18.48 13.46
C GLN A 32 -4.21 -18.57 14.36
N ASN A 33 -4.01 -17.61 15.27
CA ASN A 33 -2.90 -17.57 16.21
C ASN A 33 -3.36 -17.80 17.65
N GLU A 34 -3.55 -19.07 18.00
CA GLU A 34 -4.08 -19.51 19.30
C GLU A 34 -3.11 -19.28 20.49
N TYR A 35 -1.84 -19.00 20.22
CA TYR A 35 -0.78 -19.01 21.24
C TYR A 35 -0.71 -17.75 22.14
N GLU A 36 -1.21 -16.59 21.70
CA GLU A 36 -1.08 -15.32 22.43
C GLU A 36 -2.31 -14.43 22.16
N PRO A 37 -3.44 -14.61 22.85
CA PRO A 37 -4.72 -13.97 22.52
C PRO A 37 -4.75 -12.44 22.70
N ASP A 38 -3.79 -11.87 23.43
CA ASP A 38 -3.69 -10.45 23.77
C ASP A 38 -2.58 -9.71 23.00
N SER A 39 -1.96 -10.36 22.01
CA SER A 39 -0.95 -9.71 21.20
C SER A 39 -1.57 -8.64 20.28
N LEU A 40 -1.01 -7.43 20.32
CA LEU A 40 -1.35 -6.32 19.41
C LEU A 40 -1.14 -6.69 17.92
N LEU A 41 -0.45 -7.79 17.64
CA LEU A 41 -0.23 -8.31 16.29
C LEU A 41 -1.51 -8.79 15.59
N HIS A 42 -2.55 -9.15 16.34
CA HIS A 42 -3.79 -9.68 15.75
C HIS A 42 -4.71 -8.58 15.19
N ILE A 43 -4.52 -7.35 15.65
CA ILE A 43 -5.33 -6.19 15.24
C ILE A 43 -5.11 -5.93 13.74
N ALA A 44 -6.17 -6.06 12.94
CA ALA A 44 -6.14 -5.71 11.53
C ALA A 44 -6.10 -4.18 11.37
N LEU A 45 -5.37 -3.69 10.36
CA LEU A 45 -5.20 -2.26 10.07
C LEU A 45 -5.77 -1.93 8.70
N ALA A 46 -6.40 -0.77 8.55
CA ALA A 46 -6.92 -0.24 7.29
C ALA A 46 -5.79 0.08 6.28
N ARG A 47 -4.53 0.14 6.74
CA ARG A 47 -3.36 0.17 5.86
C ARG A 47 -3.17 -1.13 5.07
N GLU A 48 -3.48 -2.27 5.67
CA GLU A 48 -3.24 -3.60 5.08
C GLU A 48 -4.33 -3.97 4.05
N ILE A 49 -5.52 -3.37 4.15
CA ILE A 49 -6.66 -3.66 3.29
C ILE A 49 -6.60 -2.86 1.97
N ARG A 50 -6.96 -3.53 0.86
CA ARG A 50 -7.07 -2.89 -0.46
C ARG A 50 -8.48 -2.37 -0.73
N ALA A 51 -8.58 -1.24 -1.42
CA ALA A 51 -9.87 -0.65 -1.82
C ALA A 51 -10.76 -1.60 -2.63
N LEU A 52 -10.17 -2.51 -3.41
CA LEU A 52 -10.93 -3.52 -4.18
C LEU A 52 -11.61 -4.56 -3.29
N GLU A 53 -10.94 -4.99 -2.21
CA GLU A 53 -11.48 -5.95 -1.24
C GLU A 53 -12.63 -5.32 -0.46
N VAL A 54 -12.46 -4.08 -0.02
CA VAL A 54 -13.53 -3.30 0.63
C VAL A 54 -14.73 -3.15 -0.30
N LEU A 55 -14.51 -2.82 -1.56
CA LEU A 55 -15.60 -2.67 -2.52
C LEU A 55 -16.37 -3.98 -2.72
N ALA A 56 -15.67 -5.12 -2.83
CA ALA A 56 -16.30 -6.43 -2.94
C ALA A 56 -17.08 -6.77 -1.67
N TYR A 57 -16.51 -6.51 -0.49
CA TYR A 57 -17.15 -6.76 0.80
C TYR A 57 -18.42 -5.92 0.97
N VAL A 58 -18.33 -4.62 0.74
CA VAL A 58 -19.45 -3.67 0.85
C VAL A 58 -20.62 -4.07 -0.06
N GLN A 59 -20.32 -4.51 -1.29
CA GLN A 59 -21.36 -4.98 -2.23
C GLN A 59 -21.98 -6.34 -1.85
N SER A 60 -21.24 -7.17 -1.11
CA SER A 60 -21.73 -8.48 -0.65
C SER A 60 -22.65 -8.38 0.56
N ARG A 61 -22.40 -7.40 1.46
CA ARG A 61 -23.14 -7.21 2.71
C ARG A 61 -24.39 -6.35 2.55
N ASP A 62 -24.32 -5.25 1.78
CA ASP A 62 -25.47 -4.35 1.60
C ASP A 62 -25.98 -4.33 0.15
N ALA A 63 -27.23 -4.79 -0.03
CA ALA A 63 -27.93 -4.76 -1.31
C ALA A 63 -28.19 -3.34 -1.83
N ALA A 64 -28.27 -2.33 -0.96
CA ALA A 64 -28.41 -0.93 -1.35
C ALA A 64 -27.11 -0.41 -1.98
N LEU A 65 -25.95 -0.71 -1.37
CA LEU A 65 -24.65 -0.32 -1.88
C LEU A 65 -24.31 -1.07 -3.18
N ARG A 66 -24.76 -2.33 -3.32
CA ARG A 66 -24.67 -3.10 -4.57
C ARG A 66 -25.40 -2.46 -5.76
N ARG A 67 -26.53 -1.78 -5.52
CA ARG A 67 -27.30 -1.07 -6.56
C ARG A 67 -26.74 0.32 -6.89
N THR A 68 -25.84 0.81 -6.06
CA THR A 68 -25.24 2.14 -6.23
C THR A 68 -24.21 2.08 -7.36
N LYS A 69 -24.09 3.17 -8.14
CA LYS A 69 -23.12 3.21 -9.24
C LYS A 69 -21.70 2.97 -8.71
N ARG A 70 -21.01 2.00 -9.29
CA ARG A 70 -19.65 1.61 -8.87
C ARG A 70 -18.69 2.79 -8.76
N ALA A 71 -18.68 3.71 -9.72
CA ALA A 71 -17.81 4.90 -9.69
C ALA A 71 -18.12 5.89 -8.55
N VAL A 72 -19.33 5.86 -7.97
CA VAL A 72 -19.67 6.63 -6.77
C VAL A 72 -19.17 5.89 -5.53
N LEU A 73 -19.36 4.57 -5.49
CA LEU A 73 -18.93 3.72 -4.39
C LEU A 73 -17.39 3.68 -4.26
N GLU A 74 -16.66 3.63 -5.38
CA GLU A 74 -15.19 3.70 -5.39
C GLU A 74 -14.70 5.00 -4.76
N LYS A 75 -15.34 6.13 -5.08
CA LYS A 75 -14.99 7.43 -4.51
C LYS A 75 -15.30 7.51 -3.02
N SER A 76 -16.45 7.00 -2.58
CA SER A 76 -16.79 6.98 -1.16
C SER A 76 -15.82 6.08 -0.39
N VAL A 77 -15.51 4.90 -0.93
CA VAL A 77 -14.52 3.98 -0.33
C VAL A 77 -13.16 4.65 -0.24
N ASP A 78 -12.67 5.29 -1.30
CA ASP A 78 -11.36 5.97 -1.28
C ASP A 78 -11.29 7.12 -0.26
N VAL A 79 -12.39 7.87 -0.09
CA VAL A 79 -12.46 8.95 0.90
C VAL A 79 -12.48 8.39 2.30
N VAL A 80 -13.38 7.44 2.59
CA VAL A 80 -13.55 6.85 3.92
C VAL A 80 -12.29 6.08 4.33
N LEU A 81 -11.71 5.31 3.41
CA LEU A 81 -10.51 4.51 3.70
C LEU A 81 -9.29 5.39 3.93
N ARG A 82 -9.24 6.59 3.33
CA ARG A 82 -8.22 7.60 3.68
C ARG A 82 -8.45 8.14 5.09
N MET A 83 -9.69 8.48 5.44
CA MET A 83 -10.03 8.94 6.79
C MET A 83 -9.66 7.89 7.83
N CYS A 84 -10.05 6.62 7.64
CA CYS A 84 -9.67 5.54 8.54
C CYS A 84 -8.15 5.40 8.70
N ARG A 85 -7.37 5.58 7.62
CA ARG A 85 -5.90 5.53 7.71
C ARG A 85 -5.30 6.72 8.44
N GLU A 86 -5.92 7.89 8.34
CA GLU A 86 -5.51 9.08 9.09
C GLU A 86 -5.81 8.88 10.58
N ASP A 87 -7.02 8.41 10.91
CA ASP A 87 -7.44 8.11 12.28
C ASP A 87 -6.54 7.02 12.91
N GLU A 88 -6.24 5.94 12.18
CA GLU A 88 -5.32 4.89 12.64
C GLU A 88 -3.89 5.41 12.87
N ALA A 89 -3.42 6.34 12.02
CA ALA A 89 -2.08 6.90 12.17
C ALA A 89 -1.97 7.77 13.43
N GLU A 90 -3.07 8.37 13.87
CA GLU A 90 -3.13 9.19 15.08
C GLU A 90 -3.34 8.33 16.34
N GLU A 91 -4.30 7.40 16.31
CA GLU A 91 -4.73 6.64 17.50
C GLU A 91 -3.98 5.32 17.70
N LEU A 92 -3.55 4.66 16.61
CA LEU A 92 -2.95 3.32 16.62
C LEU A 92 -1.47 3.33 16.24
N ALA A 93 -0.81 4.49 16.32
CA ALA A 93 0.61 4.65 16.02
C ALA A 93 1.50 3.63 16.76
N GLU A 94 1.21 3.37 18.04
CA GLU A 94 1.98 2.42 18.86
C GLU A 94 1.83 0.97 18.37
N VAL A 95 0.62 0.57 17.96
CA VAL A 95 0.34 -0.75 17.40
C VAL A 95 1.06 -0.93 16.06
N ILE A 96 1.07 0.11 15.23
CA ILE A 96 1.79 0.10 13.95
C ILE A 96 3.30 -0.10 14.18
N ARG A 97 3.90 0.64 15.12
CA ARG A 97 5.32 0.49 15.42
C ARG A 97 5.66 -0.90 15.95
N PHE A 98 4.81 -1.46 16.82
CA PHE A 98 5.00 -2.81 17.36
C PHE A 98 4.95 -3.88 16.26
N LYS A 99 3.98 -3.78 15.34
CA LYS A 99 3.86 -4.67 14.18
C LYS A 99 5.06 -4.55 13.25
N GLU A 100 5.53 -3.34 12.97
CA GLU A 100 6.68 -3.10 12.10
C GLU A 100 7.99 -3.63 12.70
N GLU A 101 8.20 -3.44 14.00
CA GLU A 101 9.36 -4.00 14.72
C GLU A 101 9.33 -5.53 14.71
N HIS A 102 8.17 -6.14 14.95
CA HIS A 102 8.01 -7.59 14.87
C HIS A 102 8.25 -8.13 13.45
N ALA A 103 7.75 -7.43 12.43
CA ALA A 103 7.98 -7.79 11.03
C ALA A 103 9.47 -7.69 10.66
N LEU A 104 10.16 -6.64 11.12
CA LEU A 104 11.59 -6.45 10.90
C LEU A 104 12.41 -7.54 11.58
N LYS A 105 12.06 -7.91 12.82
CA LYS A 105 12.73 -9.00 13.55
C LYS A 105 12.58 -10.33 12.82
N LYS A 106 11.36 -10.65 12.36
CA LYS A 106 11.10 -11.87 11.58
C LYS A 106 11.86 -11.88 10.24
N ALA A 107 11.98 -10.74 9.58
CA ALA A 107 12.75 -10.61 8.36
C ALA A 107 14.25 -10.82 8.59
N ALA A 108 14.80 -10.27 9.69
CA ALA A 108 16.19 -10.48 10.07
C ALA A 108 16.49 -11.94 10.41
N GLU A 109 15.57 -12.64 11.08
CA GLU A 109 15.69 -14.08 11.34
C GLU A 109 15.69 -14.90 10.03
N GLN A 110 14.91 -14.52 9.02
CA GLN A 110 14.90 -15.20 7.72
C GLN A 110 16.15 -14.94 6.88
N ASP A 111 16.73 -13.74 6.93
CA ASP A 111 17.98 -13.41 6.21
C ASP A 111 19.21 -14.09 6.84
N SER A 112 19.17 -14.37 8.15
CA SER A 112 20.23 -15.09 8.85
C SER A 112 20.39 -16.57 8.46
N ASP A 113 19.40 -17.15 7.75
CA ASP A 113 19.48 -18.52 7.22
C ASP A 113 20.42 -18.63 5.99
N PHE A 114 20.92 -17.50 5.46
CA PHE A 114 21.93 -17.48 4.38
C PHE A 114 23.38 -17.49 4.89
N ASP A 115 23.62 -17.23 6.19
CA ASP A 115 24.98 -17.16 6.77
C ASP A 115 25.62 -18.55 7.01
N GLY A 116 24.94 -19.62 6.57
CA GLY A 116 25.40 -21.01 6.66
C GLY A 116 25.84 -21.64 5.33
N VAL A 117 25.79 -20.92 4.21
CA VAL A 117 26.20 -21.48 2.92
C VAL A 117 27.72 -21.40 2.81
N ASP A 118 28.41 -22.47 3.19
CA ASP A 118 29.84 -22.63 3.00
C ASP A 118 30.20 -22.34 1.52
N GLY A 119 30.95 -21.25 1.30
CA GLY A 119 31.48 -20.88 -0.01
C GLY A 119 32.28 -22.00 -0.67
N GLY A 120 32.76 -22.97 0.11
CA GLY A 120 33.42 -24.19 -0.35
C GLY A 120 32.51 -25.23 -1.02
N ASN A 121 31.20 -25.17 -0.81
CA ASN A 121 30.22 -26.10 -1.40
C ASN A 121 29.45 -25.52 -2.61
N LEU A 122 29.82 -24.32 -3.09
CA LEU A 122 29.34 -23.85 -4.38
C LEU A 122 30.00 -24.66 -5.49
N MET A 123 29.25 -25.63 -6.04
CA MET A 123 29.67 -26.41 -7.19
C MET A 123 30.01 -25.45 -8.35
N THR A 124 31.29 -25.30 -8.66
CA THR A 124 31.73 -24.54 -9.83
C THR A 124 31.18 -25.23 -11.08
N VAL A 125 30.13 -24.68 -11.69
CA VAL A 125 29.60 -25.19 -12.95
C VAL A 125 30.60 -24.84 -14.06
N LYS A 126 31.57 -25.72 -14.27
CA LYS A 126 32.68 -25.51 -15.21
C LYS A 126 32.23 -25.43 -16.67
N ASP A 127 30.99 -25.86 -16.99
CA ASP A 127 30.54 -26.07 -18.37
C ASP A 127 29.22 -25.39 -18.75
N ALA A 128 28.81 -24.31 -18.07
CA ALA A 128 27.58 -23.57 -18.45
C ALA A 128 27.66 -22.96 -19.87
N ASN A 129 28.85 -22.87 -20.46
CA ASN A 129 29.08 -22.29 -21.78
C ASN A 129 29.70 -23.28 -22.79
N ALA A 130 29.74 -24.58 -22.47
CA ALA A 130 30.32 -25.58 -23.38
C ALA A 130 29.57 -25.65 -24.72
N MET A 131 28.24 -25.45 -24.69
CA MET A 131 27.41 -25.53 -25.89
C MET A 131 27.61 -24.34 -26.85
N ASN A 132 27.73 -23.11 -26.34
CA ASN A 132 28.01 -21.97 -27.24
C ASN A 132 29.46 -22.00 -27.72
N LYS A 133 30.42 -22.46 -26.90
CA LYS A 133 31.79 -22.71 -27.34
C LYS A 133 31.85 -23.71 -28.50
N LEU A 134 31.02 -24.75 -28.48
CA LEU A 134 30.89 -25.71 -29.59
C LEU A 134 30.27 -25.10 -30.85
N LEU A 135 29.28 -24.23 -30.72
CA LEU A 135 28.70 -23.53 -31.89
C LEU A 135 29.69 -22.54 -32.52
N VAL A 136 30.44 -21.82 -31.69
CA VAL A 136 31.49 -20.90 -32.16
C VAL A 136 32.61 -21.66 -32.85
N SER A 137 33.08 -22.78 -32.28
CA SER A 137 34.14 -23.58 -32.91
C SER A 137 33.71 -24.19 -34.24
N GLN A 138 32.44 -24.57 -34.39
CA GLN A 138 31.88 -25.02 -35.68
C GLN A 138 31.81 -23.90 -36.73
N TRP A 139 31.50 -22.66 -36.32
CA TRP A 139 31.54 -21.51 -37.22
C TRP A 139 32.96 -21.09 -37.62
N GLU A 140 33.94 -21.24 -36.73
CA GLU A 140 35.35 -21.00 -37.05
C GLU A 140 35.91 -22.08 -38.00
N THR A 141 35.57 -23.35 -37.79
CA THR A 141 35.96 -24.42 -38.73
C THR A 141 35.26 -24.30 -40.08
N ALA A 142 34.04 -23.76 -40.14
CA ALA A 142 33.38 -23.42 -41.40
C ALA A 142 34.04 -22.25 -42.14
N LYS A 143 34.73 -21.34 -41.43
CA LYS A 143 35.56 -20.29 -42.04
C LYS A 143 36.94 -20.79 -42.47
N GLY A 144 37.45 -21.83 -41.81
CA GLY A 144 38.78 -22.42 -42.06
C GLY A 144 38.83 -23.55 -43.10
N SER A 145 37.70 -24.02 -43.65
CA SER A 145 37.70 -25.05 -44.71
C SER A 145 37.96 -24.50 -46.12
N ALA A 146 38.18 -23.19 -46.23
CA ALA A 146 38.89 -22.59 -47.35
C ALA A 146 40.28 -22.16 -46.85
N THR A 147 41.31 -22.95 -47.19
CA THR A 147 42.77 -22.70 -47.04
C THR A 147 43.47 -23.47 -45.90
N GLU A 148 44.02 -24.63 -46.28
CA GLU A 148 45.26 -25.31 -45.87
C GLU A 148 46.07 -24.87 -44.61
N THR A 149 46.19 -25.81 -43.64
CA THR A 149 47.38 -26.21 -42.81
C THR A 149 48.12 -25.21 -41.87
N PRO A 150 48.87 -25.71 -40.84
CA PRO A 150 48.87 -25.15 -39.48
C PRO A 150 50.08 -24.26 -39.15
N ALA A 151 49.87 -23.24 -38.30
CA ALA A 151 50.92 -22.60 -37.50
C ALA A 151 50.33 -21.74 -36.38
N ASP A 152 50.41 -22.25 -35.15
CA ASP A 152 50.94 -21.63 -33.94
C ASP A 152 50.83 -20.09 -33.72
N LYS A 153 50.35 -19.73 -32.51
CA LYS A 153 50.62 -18.53 -31.66
C LYS A 153 49.63 -17.35 -31.61
N LEU A 154 48.95 -17.28 -30.44
CA LEU A 154 48.98 -16.24 -29.38
C LEU A 154 48.73 -14.73 -29.68
N ALA A 155 48.01 -14.14 -28.71
CA ALA A 155 47.98 -12.73 -28.25
C ALA A 155 47.12 -11.75 -29.08
N GLU A 156 45.99 -11.24 -28.57
CA GLU A 156 45.73 -10.24 -27.50
C GLU A 156 45.43 -8.83 -28.05
N ALA A 157 44.53 -8.14 -27.34
CA ALA A 157 44.30 -6.68 -27.28
C ALA A 157 43.39 -5.99 -28.33
N GLU A 158 42.16 -5.67 -27.89
CA GLU A 158 41.53 -4.33 -27.77
C GLU A 158 42.32 -3.13 -28.36
N PRO A 159 41.68 -2.06 -28.93
CA PRO A 159 40.89 -1.14 -28.08
C PRO A 159 39.78 -0.25 -28.73
N VAL A 160 38.88 0.23 -27.84
CA VAL A 160 38.40 1.64 -27.67
C VAL A 160 37.52 2.33 -28.73
N GLY A 161 36.35 2.83 -28.27
CA GLY A 161 36.06 4.29 -28.31
C GLY A 161 34.80 4.81 -29.05
N GLY A 162 34.11 5.78 -28.43
CA GLY A 162 33.18 6.77 -29.04
C GLY A 162 31.71 6.60 -28.63
N GLU A 163 31.12 7.32 -27.66
CA GLU A 163 30.74 8.75 -27.62
C GLU A 163 29.60 9.11 -28.59
N GLU A 164 28.43 9.56 -28.08
CA GLU A 164 27.63 10.70 -28.63
C GLU A 164 26.29 11.01 -27.88
N THR A 165 26.27 12.19 -27.25
CA THR A 165 25.27 13.31 -27.29
C THR A 165 23.75 13.19 -26.93
N LEU A 166 23.40 13.82 -25.80
CA LEU A 166 22.45 14.95 -25.56
C LEU A 166 21.21 15.18 -26.46
N LYS A 167 20.02 15.39 -25.83
CA LYS A 167 19.14 16.58 -26.01
C LYS A 167 17.94 16.66 -25.02
N LYS A 168 17.92 17.76 -24.25
CA LYS A 168 16.84 18.25 -23.36
C LYS A 168 15.66 18.85 -24.15
N ARG A 169 14.43 18.78 -23.61
CA ARG A 169 13.29 19.61 -24.03
C ARG A 169 12.66 20.30 -22.80
N VAL A 170 12.80 21.62 -22.75
CA VAL A 170 12.13 22.54 -21.82
C VAL A 170 10.86 23.05 -22.52
N LYS A 171 9.72 23.08 -21.82
CA LYS A 171 8.55 23.87 -22.25
C LYS A 171 7.90 24.55 -21.04
N GLU A 172 7.68 25.83 -21.24
CA GLU A 172 7.42 26.88 -20.25
C GLU A 172 6.05 26.84 -19.57
N HIS A 173 6.09 27.36 -18.35
CA HIS A 173 5.09 28.18 -17.65
C HIS A 173 3.91 28.72 -18.49
N LYS A 174 2.70 28.52 -17.97
CA LYS A 174 1.58 29.45 -18.20
C LYS A 174 0.84 29.70 -16.90
N GLU A 175 1.03 30.90 -16.36
CA GLU A 175 0.23 31.50 -15.31
C GLU A 175 -1.25 31.56 -15.70
N SER A 176 -2.15 31.23 -14.76
CA SER A 176 -3.43 31.93 -14.67
C SER A 176 -4.07 31.79 -13.29
N LYS A 177 -3.98 32.88 -12.52
CA LYS A 177 -5.01 33.47 -11.64
C LYS A 177 -5.51 32.64 -10.45
N SER A 178 -4.84 32.82 -9.32
CA SER A 178 -5.38 32.58 -7.97
C SER A 178 -6.56 33.54 -7.69
N GLY A 179 -7.78 33.00 -7.72
CA GLY A 179 -8.99 33.71 -7.27
C GLY A 179 -8.96 33.92 -5.75
N LYS A 180 -9.00 35.18 -5.32
CA LYS A 180 -9.03 35.61 -3.92
C LYS A 180 -10.42 35.28 -3.33
N SER A 181 -10.56 34.20 -2.57
CA SER A 181 -11.79 33.89 -1.85
C SER A 181 -11.95 34.89 -0.68
N LYS A 182 -13.05 35.64 -0.69
CA LYS A 182 -13.42 36.51 0.43
C LYS A 182 -13.92 35.62 1.57
N LYS A 183 -13.29 35.70 2.75
CA LYS A 183 -13.75 35.01 3.97
C LYS A 183 -15.15 35.55 4.35
N PRO A 184 -16.14 34.70 4.68
CA PRO A 184 -17.42 35.18 5.19
C PRO A 184 -17.21 35.87 6.56
N LYS A 185 -17.94 36.96 6.78
CA LYS A 185 -18.02 37.62 8.10
C LYS A 185 -18.62 36.63 9.09
N ILE A 186 -17.90 36.38 10.17
CA ILE A 186 -18.37 35.57 11.29
C ILE A 186 -19.31 36.47 12.10
N GLU A 187 -20.61 36.17 12.04
CA GLU A 187 -21.61 36.74 12.94
C GLU A 187 -21.41 36.06 14.31
N HIS A 188 -20.89 36.81 15.29
CA HIS A 188 -20.77 36.36 16.67
C HIS A 188 -22.15 36.38 17.34
N THR A 189 -23.01 35.43 17.00
CA THR A 189 -24.21 35.13 17.78
C THR A 189 -23.84 34.11 18.87
N THR A 190 -24.19 34.40 20.12
CA THR A 190 -24.06 33.43 21.21
C THR A 190 -24.96 32.23 20.94
N PRO A 191 -24.48 30.98 21.11
CA PRO A 191 -25.33 29.81 20.92
C PRO A 191 -26.44 29.80 21.97
N THR A 192 -27.70 29.82 21.54
CA THR A 192 -28.89 29.65 22.41
C THR A 192 -29.27 28.18 22.58
N THR A 193 -28.33 27.26 22.34
CA THR A 193 -28.56 25.82 22.47
C THR A 193 -28.69 25.44 23.94
N THR A 194 -29.89 25.07 24.36
CA THR A 194 -30.14 24.49 25.68
C THR A 194 -29.82 22.99 25.66
N LEU A 195 -29.42 22.42 26.81
CA LEU A 195 -29.07 20.99 26.94
C LEU A 195 -30.21 20.05 26.50
N SER A 196 -31.45 20.51 26.54
CA SER A 196 -32.62 19.77 26.05
C SER A 196 -32.67 19.61 24.52
N SER A 197 -31.94 20.45 23.77
CA SER A 197 -31.86 20.39 22.31
C SER A 197 -30.86 19.33 21.82
N LEU A 198 -30.00 18.80 22.70
CA LEU A 198 -29.06 17.74 22.37
C LEU A 198 -29.66 16.39 22.78
N GLY A 199 -30.22 15.67 21.81
CA GLY A 199 -30.75 14.34 22.04
C GLY A 199 -29.69 13.41 22.63
N GLY A 200 -30.07 12.58 23.60
CA GLY A 200 -29.17 11.60 24.23
C GLY A 200 -28.55 12.02 25.57
N LEU A 201 -28.62 13.30 25.97
CA LEU A 201 -28.13 13.77 27.28
C LEU A 201 -29.11 13.56 28.46
N GLN A 202 -30.22 12.83 28.24
CA GLN A 202 -31.24 12.61 29.27
C GLN A 202 -30.66 11.92 30.50
N ALA A 203 -29.80 10.90 30.32
CA ALA A 203 -29.17 10.15 31.41
C ALA A 203 -28.29 11.03 32.32
N ILE A 204 -27.55 11.97 31.73
CA ILE A 204 -26.68 12.89 32.48
C ILE A 204 -27.50 13.97 33.19
N THR A 205 -28.58 14.43 32.56
CA THR A 205 -29.50 15.41 33.17
C THR A 205 -30.19 14.81 34.41
N THR A 206 -30.60 13.54 34.34
CA THR A 206 -31.16 12.83 35.50
C THR A 206 -30.14 12.64 36.62
N GLN A 207 -28.91 12.23 36.30
CA GLN A 207 -27.85 12.10 37.32
C GLN A 207 -27.52 13.43 38.01
N LEU A 208 -27.56 14.53 37.27
CA LEU A 208 -27.31 15.86 37.84
C LEU A 208 -28.46 16.34 38.74
N MET A 209 -29.71 15.98 38.42
CA MET A 209 -30.87 16.26 39.28
C MET A 209 -30.92 15.37 40.52
N GLU A 210 -30.38 14.15 40.48
CA GLU A 210 -30.31 13.25 41.64
C GLU A 210 -29.21 13.63 42.64
N LEU A 211 -28.21 14.40 42.22
CA LEU A 211 -27.07 14.84 43.05
C LEU A 211 -27.23 16.24 43.67
N ALA A 212 -28.33 16.95 43.37
CA ALA A 212 -28.68 18.26 43.93
C ALA A 212 -29.80 18.14 44.96
#